data_AF-A0A644TAI5-F1
#
_entry.id   AF-A0A644TAI5-F1
#
_cell.length_a   1.000
_cell.length_b   1.000
_cell.length_c   1.000
_cell.angle_alpha   90.00
_cell.angle_beta   90.00
_cell.angle_gamma   90.00
#
_symmetry.space_group_name_H-M   'P 1'
#
loop_
_entity.id
_entity.type
_entity.pdbx_description
1 polymer ?
#
loop_
_entity_poly.entity_id
_entity_poly.type
_entity_poly.pdbx_seq_one_letter_code
_entity_poly.pdbx_strand_id
1 'polypeptide(L)'
;MKKIWIFLTLFFAFATYSSWIYTGATDYGTVMTTRQQLGKKIYQEYNCQSCHQIFGLGGYLGPELTTAISDKTRGEAYVKAFIENGGGTRMPNFHFSKEQTEALVDYLKYVDANAFSYKNTTPNETEK
;
A
#
# COMPACT_ATOMS: atom_id res chain seq x y z
N MET A 1 45.85 12.47 1.43
CA MET A 1 45.09 13.62 0.86
C MET A 1 44.12 13.22 -0.26
N LYS A 2 44.54 12.57 -1.36
CA LYS A 2 43.63 12.18 -2.47
C LYS A 2 42.39 11.37 -2.05
N LYS A 3 42.52 10.43 -1.10
CA LYS A 3 41.39 9.63 -0.57
C LYS A 3 40.33 10.47 0.16
N ILE A 4 40.77 11.52 0.87
CA ILE A 4 39.87 12.45 1.58
C ILE A 4 39.08 13.28 0.57
N TRP A 5 39.73 13.76 -0.49
CA TRP A 5 39.06 14.47 -1.58
C TRP A 5 38.03 13.60 -2.30
N ILE A 6 38.37 12.34 -2.61
CA ILE A 6 37.42 11.38 -3.20
C ILE A 6 36.21 11.17 -2.29
N PHE A 7 36.44 10.97 -0.98
CA PHE A 7 35.35 10.81 -0.01
C PHE A 7 34.44 12.04 0.04
N LEU A 8 35.01 13.25 0.13
CA LEU A 8 34.23 14.49 0.16
C LEU A 8 33.40 14.65 -1.11
N THR A 9 33.98 14.41 -2.29
CA THR A 9 33.25 14.49 -3.56
C THR A 9 32.06 13.53 -3.61
N LEU A 10 32.25 12.27 -3.20
CA LEU A 10 31.18 11.28 -3.17
C LEU A 10 30.11 11.63 -2.13
N PHE A 11 30.50 12.10 -0.95
CA PHE A 11 29.57 12.52 0.10
C PHE A 11 28.71 13.69 -0.35
N PHE A 12 29.32 14.72 -0.94
CA PHE A 12 28.56 15.87 -1.46
C PHE A 12 27.66 15.48 -2.62
N ALA A 13 28.13 14.66 -3.57
CA ALA A 13 27.29 14.17 -4.67
C ALA A 13 26.09 13.34 -4.16
N PHE A 14 26.29 12.47 -3.17
CA PHE A 14 25.21 11.71 -2.54
C PHE A 14 24.23 12.63 -1.80
N ALA A 15 24.73 13.60 -1.04
CA ALA A 15 23.90 14.53 -0.28
C ALA A 15 23.08 15.45 -1.18
N THR A 16 23.66 15.99 -2.27
CA THR A 16 22.93 16.82 -3.23
C THR A 16 21.89 16.01 -4.00
N TYR A 17 22.25 14.80 -4.44
CA TYR A 17 21.32 13.89 -5.10
C TYR A 17 20.15 13.51 -4.20
N SER A 18 20.45 13.12 -2.95
CA SER A 18 19.42 12.80 -1.96
C SER A 18 18.54 14.01 -1.69
N SER A 19 19.13 15.20 -1.49
CA SER A 19 18.38 16.44 -1.28
C SER A 19 17.43 16.71 -2.45
N TRP A 20 17.89 16.61 -3.71
CA TRP A 20 17.03 16.79 -4.87
C TRP A 20 15.88 15.77 -4.92
N ILE A 21 16.17 14.49 -4.67
CA ILE A 21 15.15 13.44 -4.60
C ILE A 21 14.10 13.76 -3.53
N TYR A 22 14.54 14.08 -2.31
CA TYR A 22 13.65 14.26 -1.16
C TYR A 22 12.98 15.63 -1.08
N THR A 23 13.48 16.64 -1.82
CA THR A 23 12.87 17.98 -1.83
C THR A 23 12.02 18.26 -3.07
N GLY A 24 12.21 17.52 -4.18
CA GLY A 24 11.50 17.79 -5.42
C GLY A 24 10.98 16.57 -6.18
N ALA A 25 11.44 15.36 -5.91
CA ALA A 25 11.06 14.17 -6.70
C ALA A 25 9.95 13.31 -6.07
N THR A 26 9.59 13.55 -4.80
CA THR A 26 8.53 12.77 -4.11
C THR A 26 7.13 13.36 -4.24
N ASP A 27 6.94 14.45 -5.00
CA ASP A 27 5.63 15.06 -5.25
C ASP A 27 4.80 14.31 -6.32
N TYR A 28 5.35 13.22 -6.85
CA TYR A 28 4.67 12.29 -7.76
C TYR A 28 3.86 11.25 -6.98
N GLY A 29 2.75 11.68 -6.40
CA GLY A 29 1.78 10.79 -5.79
C GLY A 29 0.53 11.56 -5.43
N THR A 30 -0.64 10.98 -5.66
CA THR A 30 -1.87 11.50 -5.06
C THR A 30 -1.63 11.62 -3.55
N VAL A 31 -1.73 12.84 -3.01
CA VAL A 31 -1.57 13.05 -1.57
C VAL A 31 -2.73 12.33 -0.90
N MET A 32 -2.44 11.35 -0.03
CA MET A 32 -3.48 10.65 0.72
C MET A 32 -4.28 11.64 1.56
N THR A 33 -5.61 11.55 1.49
CA THR A 33 -6.51 12.28 2.40
C THR A 33 -6.30 11.83 3.84
N THR A 34 -6.72 12.64 4.82
CA THR A 34 -6.63 12.29 6.25
C THR A 34 -7.27 10.92 6.55
N ARG A 35 -8.38 10.58 5.88
CA ARG A 35 -9.06 9.30 6.08
C ARG A 35 -8.30 8.12 5.46
N GLN A 36 -7.68 8.31 4.30
CA GLN A 36 -6.79 7.32 3.68
C GLN A 36 -5.55 7.07 4.56
N GLN A 37 -4.98 8.11 5.15
CA GLN A 37 -3.86 8.00 6.10
C GLN A 37 -4.27 7.22 7.36
N LEU A 38 -5.47 7.48 7.89
CA LEU A 38 -6.02 6.72 9.01
C LEU A 38 -6.18 5.23 8.63
N GLY A 39 -6.74 4.94 7.46
CA GLY A 39 -6.88 3.57 6.96
C GLY A 39 -5.54 2.85 6.82
N LYS A 40 -4.53 3.52 6.26
CA LYS A 40 -3.16 3.01 6.19
C LYS A 40 -2.61 2.69 7.58
N LYS A 41 -2.82 3.59 8.56
CA LYS A 41 -2.37 3.37 9.93
C LYS A 41 -3.04 2.14 10.54
N ILE A 42 -4.35 1.99 10.38
CA ILE A 42 -5.10 0.84 10.88
C ILE A 42 -4.60 -0.46 10.21
N TYR A 43 -4.41 -0.45 8.89
CA TYR A 43 -3.86 -1.60 8.15
C TYR A 43 -2.53 -2.08 8.72
N GLN A 44 -1.65 -1.14 9.10
CA GLN A 44 -0.36 -1.42 9.72
C GLN A 44 -0.49 -1.89 11.17
N GLU A 45 -1.29 -1.20 11.98
CA GLU A 45 -1.47 -1.46 13.41
C GLU A 45 -2.09 -2.84 13.68
N TYR A 46 -3.04 -3.25 12.83
CA TYR A 46 -3.69 -4.56 12.91
C TYR A 46 -2.98 -5.63 12.07
N ASN A 47 -1.78 -5.32 11.56
CA ASN A 47 -0.88 -6.23 10.86
C ASN A 47 -1.55 -7.00 9.71
N CYS A 48 -2.42 -6.33 8.95
CA CYS A 48 -3.17 -6.94 7.86
C CYS A 48 -2.25 -7.55 6.79
N GLN A 49 -1.07 -6.94 6.59
CA GLN A 49 -0.03 -7.40 5.66
C GLN A 49 0.57 -8.77 6.03
N SER A 50 0.45 -9.23 7.28
CA SER A 50 0.93 -10.57 7.65
C SER A 50 0.14 -11.69 6.98
N CYS A 51 -1.12 -11.43 6.61
CA CYS A 51 -1.97 -12.38 5.91
C CYS A 51 -2.21 -11.98 4.45
N HIS A 52 -2.31 -10.69 4.16
CA HIS A 52 -2.65 -10.17 2.84
C HIS A 52 -1.45 -9.52 2.15
N GLN A 53 -1.55 -9.39 0.83
CA GLN A 53 -0.57 -8.67 0.01
C GLN A 53 -1.13 -7.33 -0.48
N ILE A 54 -0.23 -6.38 -0.61
CA ILE A 54 -0.39 -5.17 -1.43
C ILE A 54 0.86 -5.08 -2.31
N PHE A 55 0.68 -4.90 -3.61
CA PHE A 55 1.70 -4.96 -4.66
C PHE A 55 2.54 -6.24 -4.62
N GLY A 56 1.92 -7.37 -4.26
CA GLY A 56 2.62 -8.66 -4.10
C GLY A 56 3.52 -8.75 -2.86
N LEU A 57 3.46 -7.76 -1.97
CA LEU A 57 4.24 -7.72 -0.73
C LEU A 57 3.36 -7.99 0.47
N GLY A 58 3.67 -9.07 1.21
CA GLY A 58 2.94 -9.48 2.41
C GLY A 58 2.77 -10.99 2.50
N GLY A 59 1.78 -11.43 3.27
CA GLY A 59 1.43 -12.82 3.45
C GLY A 59 0.53 -13.38 2.35
N TYR A 60 0.49 -14.71 2.23
CA TYR A 60 -0.28 -15.44 1.21
C TYR A 60 -1.51 -16.17 1.78
N LEU A 61 -1.88 -15.88 3.04
CA LEU A 61 -3.00 -16.55 3.73
C LEU A 61 -4.36 -15.96 3.32
N GLY A 62 -4.39 -14.65 3.08
CA GLY A 62 -5.54 -13.92 2.56
C GLY A 62 -5.35 -13.56 1.09
N PRO A 63 -6.42 -13.13 0.40
CA PRO A 63 -6.34 -12.65 -0.97
C PRO A 63 -5.46 -11.40 -1.09
N GLU A 64 -4.89 -11.23 -2.29
CA GLU A 64 -4.20 -10.02 -2.75
C GLU A 64 -5.19 -8.83 -2.75
N LEU A 65 -4.78 -7.67 -2.22
CA LEU A 65 -5.66 -6.52 -2.00
C LEU A 65 -5.43 -5.34 -2.94
N THR A 66 -4.40 -5.38 -3.80
CA THR A 66 -4.02 -4.27 -4.69
C THR A 66 -5.16 -3.81 -5.57
N THR A 67 -5.93 -4.75 -6.13
CA THR A 67 -7.07 -4.44 -7.01
C THR A 67 -8.39 -4.96 -6.43
N ALA A 68 -8.47 -5.19 -5.12
CA ALA A 68 -9.66 -5.79 -4.50
C ALA A 68 -10.89 -4.88 -4.58
N ILE A 69 -10.70 -3.57 -4.67
CA ILE A 69 -11.80 -2.60 -4.78
C ILE A 69 -12.40 -2.59 -6.19
N SER A 70 -11.57 -2.64 -7.23
CA SER A 70 -12.00 -2.64 -8.63
C SER A 70 -12.25 -4.04 -9.20
N ASP A 71 -12.10 -5.09 -8.39
CA ASP A 71 -12.41 -6.46 -8.79
C ASP A 71 -13.85 -6.59 -9.28
N LYS A 72 -14.03 -7.11 -10.50
CA LYS A 72 -15.35 -7.18 -11.16
C LYS A 72 -16.29 -8.21 -10.53
N THR A 73 -15.78 -9.15 -9.73
CA THR A 73 -16.57 -10.23 -9.13
C THR A 73 -17.00 -9.91 -7.70
N ARG A 74 -16.17 -9.21 -6.95
CA ARG A 74 -16.34 -8.92 -5.51
C ARG A 74 -16.53 -7.42 -5.27
N GLY A 75 -15.53 -6.63 -5.67
CA GLY A 75 -15.49 -5.19 -5.54
C GLY A 75 -15.59 -4.65 -4.10
N GLU A 76 -15.77 -3.34 -4.00
CA GLU A 76 -15.78 -2.59 -2.72
C GLU A 76 -16.75 -3.14 -1.67
N ALA A 77 -18.00 -3.45 -2.05
CA ALA A 77 -19.02 -3.90 -1.10
C ALA A 77 -18.63 -5.21 -0.42
N TYR A 78 -18.01 -6.12 -1.16
CA TYR A 78 -17.47 -7.36 -0.63
C TYR A 78 -16.32 -7.12 0.34
N VAL A 79 -15.35 -6.27 -0.05
CA VAL A 79 -14.22 -5.90 0.82
C VAL A 79 -14.71 -5.30 2.13
N LYS A 80 -15.67 -4.36 2.06
CA LYS A 80 -16.27 -3.73 3.24
C LYS A 80 -16.93 -4.76 4.16
N ALA A 81 -17.71 -5.69 3.61
CA ALA A 81 -18.37 -6.73 4.39
C ALA A 81 -17.36 -7.62 5.16
N PHE A 82 -16.21 -7.94 4.57
CA PHE A 82 -15.15 -8.70 5.25
C PHE A 82 -14.46 -7.91 6.35
N ILE A 83 -14.26 -6.60 6.18
CA ILE A 83 -13.70 -5.75 7.22
C ILE A 83 -14.65 -5.66 8.42
N GLU A 84 -15.96 -5.57 8.17
CA GLU A 84 -16.98 -5.45 9.22
C GLU A 84 -17.24 -6.78 9.97
N ASN A 85 -17.20 -7.91 9.25
CA ASN A 85 -17.63 -9.19 9.80
C ASN A 85 -16.49 -10.18 10.05
N GLY A 86 -15.31 -9.94 9.48
CA GLY A 86 -14.24 -10.93 9.38
C GLY A 86 -14.50 -11.96 8.28
N GLY A 87 -13.53 -12.86 8.08
CA GLY A 87 -13.58 -13.96 7.09
C GLY A 87 -13.76 -15.32 7.75
N GLY A 88 -14.55 -15.38 8.83
CA GLY A 88 -14.76 -16.59 9.63
C GLY A 88 -13.59 -16.86 10.58
N THR A 89 -13.11 -18.10 10.63
CA THR A 89 -12.06 -18.51 11.59
C THR A 89 -10.65 -18.06 11.21
N ARG A 90 -10.42 -17.64 9.96
CA ARG A 90 -9.09 -17.30 9.44
C ARG A 90 -8.76 -15.81 9.51
N MET A 91 -9.73 -14.96 9.16
CA MET A 91 -9.60 -13.51 9.24
C MET A 91 -10.42 -13.03 10.45
N PRO A 92 -9.76 -12.51 11.52
CA PRO A 92 -10.44 -12.06 12.72
C PRO A 92 -11.45 -10.95 12.43
N ASN A 93 -12.51 -10.88 13.25
CA ASN A 93 -13.32 -9.69 13.35
C ASN A 93 -12.69 -8.76 14.39
N PHE A 94 -12.17 -7.62 13.94
CA PHE A 94 -11.52 -6.63 14.81
C PHE A 94 -12.50 -5.66 15.47
N HIS A 95 -13.80 -5.76 15.17
CA HIS A 95 -14.86 -4.90 15.68
C HIS A 95 -14.60 -3.41 15.44
N PHE A 96 -14.13 -3.09 14.22
CA PHE A 96 -13.89 -1.72 13.81
C PHE A 96 -15.16 -0.86 13.87
N SER A 97 -15.00 0.40 14.25
CA SER A 97 -16.06 1.40 14.11
C SER A 97 -16.36 1.64 12.63
N LYS A 98 -17.54 2.20 12.34
CA LYS A 98 -17.91 2.59 10.97
C LYS A 98 -16.85 3.49 10.32
N GLU A 99 -16.31 4.44 11.08
CA GLU A 99 -15.27 5.35 10.59
C GLU A 99 -13.96 4.61 10.28
N GLN A 100 -13.55 3.67 11.12
CA GLN A 100 -12.36 2.84 10.89
C GLN A 100 -12.53 1.94 9.67
N THR A 101 -13.70 1.32 9.50
CA THR A 101 -14.01 0.53 8.30
C THR A 101 -13.97 1.39 7.04
N GLU A 102 -14.61 2.57 7.06
CA GLU A 102 -14.59 3.50 5.92
C GLU A 102 -13.17 3.98 5.62
N ALA A 103 -12.34 4.22 6.64
CA ALA A 103 -10.95 4.58 6.46
C ALA A 103 -10.13 3.46 5.80
N LEU A 104 -10.31 2.21 6.21
CA LEU A 104 -9.66 1.05 5.57
C LEU A 104 -10.09 0.91 4.10
N VAL A 105 -11.39 1.05 3.81
CA VAL A 105 -11.89 1.01 2.43
C VAL A 105 -11.32 2.15 1.59
N ASP A 106 -11.27 3.38 2.13
CA ASP A 106 -10.69 4.53 1.43
C ASP A 106 -9.18 4.34 1.18
N TYR A 107 -8.45 3.72 2.11
CA TYR A 107 -7.05 3.35 1.90
C TYR A 107 -6.91 2.31 0.78
N LEU A 108 -7.76 1.28 0.74
CA LEU A 108 -7.72 0.30 -0.34
C LEU A 108 -8.11 0.90 -1.70
N LYS A 109 -9.02 1.89 -1.73
CA LYS A 109 -9.30 2.69 -2.94
C LYS A 109 -8.08 3.45 -3.42
N TYR A 110 -7.32 4.03 -2.48
CA TYR A 110 -6.07 4.71 -2.80
C TYR A 110 -5.05 3.73 -3.40
N VAL A 111 -4.88 2.55 -2.80
CA VAL A 111 -3.99 1.50 -3.34
C VAL A 111 -4.42 1.11 -4.76
N ASP A 112 -5.70 0.82 -4.95
CA ASP A 112 -6.28 0.45 -6.24
C ASP A 112 -6.10 1.54 -7.30
N ALA A 113 -6.31 2.81 -6.95
CA ALA A 113 -6.10 3.96 -7.85
C ALA A 113 -4.63 4.08 -8.32
N ASN A 114 -3.68 3.66 -7.49
CA ASN A 114 -2.25 3.68 -7.80
C ASN A 114 -1.73 2.34 -8.34
N ALA A 115 -2.62 1.38 -8.61
CA ALA A 115 -2.29 0.04 -9.11
C ALA A 115 -1.97 -0.01 -10.62
N PHE A 116 -1.20 0.94 -11.14
CA PHE A 116 -0.92 1.08 -12.58
C PHE A 116 -0.30 -0.18 -13.18
N SER A 117 0.72 -0.75 -12.52
CA SER A 117 1.35 -1.99 -12.98
C SER A 117 0.34 -3.14 -12.99
N TYR A 118 -0.38 -3.37 -11.89
CA TYR A 118 -1.38 -4.44 -11.79
C TYR A 118 -2.51 -4.34 -12.83
N LYS A 119 -2.92 -3.13 -13.20
CA LYS A 119 -3.99 -2.90 -14.17
C LYS A 119 -3.52 -2.95 -15.62
N ASN A 120 -2.25 -2.64 -15.87
CA ASN A 120 -1.69 -2.52 -17.21
C ASN A 120 -0.80 -3.71 -17.62
N THR A 121 -0.55 -4.67 -16.72
CA THR A 121 0.17 -5.91 -17.07
C THR A 121 -0.75 -6.86 -17.84
N THR A 122 -0.24 -7.41 -18.96
CA THR A 122 -0.94 -8.44 -19.73
C THR A 122 -1.02 -9.76 -18.94
N PRO A 123 -2.02 -10.63 -19.17
CA PRO A 123 -2.36 -11.76 -18.27
C PRO A 123 -1.28 -12.84 -18.01
N ASN A 124 -0.07 -12.73 -18.54
CA ASN A 124 0.94 -13.81 -18.52
C ASN A 124 2.13 -13.58 -17.55
N GLU A 125 2.04 -12.64 -16.62
CA GLU A 125 3.16 -12.34 -15.69
C GLU A 125 2.82 -12.56 -14.20
N THR A 126 1.57 -12.91 -13.87
CA THR A 126 1.11 -13.09 -12.48
C THR A 126 0.99 -14.55 -12.01
N GLU A 127 1.35 -15.54 -12.84
CA GLU A 127 1.35 -16.97 -12.48
C GLU A 127 2.76 -17.55 -12.32
N LYS A 128 3.61 -16.92 -11.49
CA LYS A 128 4.86 -17.56 -11.05
C LYS A 128 5.14 -17.35 -9.58
#